data_AF-A0A8S9TRN5-F1
#
_entry.id   AF-A0A8S9TRN5-F1
#
_cell.length_a   1.000
_cell.length_b   1.000
_cell.length_c   1.000
_cell.angle_alpha   90.00
_cell.angle_beta   90.00
_cell.angle_gamma   90.00
#
_symmetry.space_group_name_H-M   'P 1'
#
loop_
_entity.id
_entity.type
_entity.pdbx_description
1 polymer ?
#
loop_
_entity_poly.entity_id
_entity_poly.type
_entity_poly.pdbx_seq_one_letter_code
_entity_poly.pdbx_strand_id
1 'polypeptide(L)'
;MALYGSIPVLVAPNKVNTVGMFWNNPTETYIDIWTNEEATSKSSHWLSESGVFDLFLLAGPSRDDLFSQYTLLTGRAQLPPLFALGYHQSRWNYKNEADVARVNVGFDEHLIPYDVLWLEIDHLDGRRYFTWDGHNLPTPKDMQESLARTSRKTVTIVDPHIKVSESSYIDFTSPKARAWWRHQFRYENYQGSTKHLYTWNDMNEPSVFNGPEVTMQKGCKRTTMKGQLIRQQKPLSPFAEDLQLTADMQRPFVLSRAFSAGSQRYGAIWTGDNTAE
;
A
#
# COMPACT_ATOMS: atom_id res chain seq x y z
N MET A 1 -7.53 -19.41 -1.60
CA MET A 1 -6.52 -18.97 -0.63
C MET A 1 -6.56 -17.45 -0.58
N ALA A 2 -6.32 -16.85 0.60
CA ALA A 2 -6.19 -15.40 0.71
C ALA A 2 -4.91 -14.91 0.00
N LEU A 3 -4.93 -13.67 -0.48
CA LEU A 3 -3.77 -12.96 -1.02
C LEU A 3 -3.40 -11.80 -0.06
N TYR A 4 -2.66 -10.82 -0.56
CA TYR A 4 -2.06 -9.75 0.24
C TYR A 4 -3.06 -8.71 0.82
N GLY A 5 -4.22 -8.50 0.18
CA GLY A 5 -5.19 -7.49 0.60
C GLY A 5 -6.63 -7.99 0.66
N SER A 6 -7.48 -7.30 1.42
CA SER A 6 -8.86 -7.71 1.71
C SER A 6 -9.83 -6.52 1.71
N ILE A 7 -10.77 -6.49 0.77
CA ILE A 7 -11.89 -5.53 0.76
C ILE A 7 -13.19 -6.33 0.89
N PRO A 8 -13.78 -6.41 2.10
CA PRO A 8 -14.95 -7.25 2.38
C PRO A 8 -16.26 -6.63 1.85
N VAL A 9 -16.34 -6.47 0.53
CA VAL A 9 -17.50 -5.94 -0.20
C VAL A 9 -17.99 -7.01 -1.18
N LEU A 10 -19.28 -7.29 -1.16
CA LEU A 10 -19.94 -8.15 -2.15
C LEU A 10 -20.91 -7.33 -2.98
N VAL A 11 -20.83 -7.48 -4.29
CA VAL A 11 -21.72 -6.81 -5.26
C VAL A 11 -22.55 -7.86 -5.99
N ALA A 12 -23.86 -7.65 -6.03
CA ALA A 12 -24.84 -8.52 -6.66
C ALA A 12 -25.65 -7.74 -7.73
N PRO A 13 -25.16 -7.72 -8.98
CA PRO A 13 -25.90 -7.13 -10.10
C PRO A 13 -26.94 -8.09 -10.68
N ASN A 14 -28.06 -7.54 -11.14
CA ASN A 14 -29.01 -8.19 -12.03
C ASN A 14 -29.38 -7.25 -13.20
N LYS A 15 -30.32 -7.65 -14.07
CA LYS A 15 -30.70 -6.86 -15.26
C LYS A 15 -31.28 -5.48 -14.95
N VAL A 16 -31.79 -5.26 -13.74
CA VAL A 16 -32.53 -4.06 -13.33
C VAL A 16 -31.77 -3.26 -12.28
N ASN A 17 -31.16 -3.96 -11.31
CA ASN A 17 -30.57 -3.36 -10.11
C ASN A 17 -29.18 -3.92 -9.85
N THR A 18 -28.32 -3.12 -9.23
CA THR A 18 -27.07 -3.53 -8.61
C THR A 18 -27.17 -3.23 -7.12
N VAL A 19 -27.18 -4.29 -6.30
CA VAL A 19 -27.15 -4.18 -4.83
C VAL A 19 -25.85 -4.76 -4.31
N GLY A 20 -25.54 -4.52 -3.05
CA GLY A 20 -24.37 -5.09 -2.43
C GLY A 20 -24.35 -4.91 -0.93
N MET A 21 -23.26 -5.34 -0.33
CA MET A 21 -23.01 -5.11 1.08
C MET A 21 -21.53 -4.90 1.36
N PHE A 22 -21.25 -4.14 2.40
CA PHE A 22 -19.93 -3.95 2.96
C PHE A 22 -19.92 -4.47 4.40
N TRP A 23 -19.13 -5.52 4.63
CA TRP A 23 -18.95 -6.14 5.94
C TRP A 23 -17.74 -5.49 6.63
N ASN A 24 -17.99 -4.56 7.55
CA ASN A 24 -16.94 -3.74 8.17
C ASN A 24 -16.27 -4.47 9.33
N ASN A 25 -15.64 -5.61 9.05
CA ASN A 25 -14.90 -6.39 10.02
C ASN A 25 -13.42 -6.53 9.61
N PRO A 26 -12.47 -6.08 10.44
CA PRO A 26 -11.04 -6.13 10.15
C PRO A 26 -10.39 -7.43 10.65
N THR A 27 -11.12 -8.52 10.81
CA THR A 27 -10.56 -9.79 11.28
C THR A 27 -10.59 -10.83 10.17
N GLU A 28 -9.89 -11.95 10.38
CA GLU A 28 -9.92 -13.05 9.41
C GLU A 28 -11.37 -13.42 9.11
N THR A 29 -11.74 -13.36 7.83
CA THR A 29 -13.13 -13.48 7.38
C THR A 29 -13.21 -14.50 6.25
N TYR A 30 -14.13 -15.45 6.42
CA TYR A 30 -14.45 -16.49 5.45
C TYR A 30 -15.82 -16.19 4.83
N ILE A 31 -15.95 -16.43 3.52
CA ILE A 31 -17.16 -16.16 2.76
C ILE A 31 -17.49 -17.38 1.92
N ASP A 32 -18.54 -18.09 2.29
CA ASP A 32 -19.14 -19.12 1.44
C ASP A 32 -20.18 -18.48 0.53
N ILE A 33 -20.22 -18.87 -0.74
CA ILE A 33 -21.21 -18.40 -1.71
C ILE A 33 -21.82 -19.61 -2.43
N TRP A 34 -23.14 -19.67 -2.48
CA TRP A 34 -23.84 -20.75 -3.19
C TRP A 34 -25.07 -20.23 -3.92
N THR A 35 -25.57 -21.06 -4.84
CA THR A 35 -26.83 -20.82 -5.55
C THR A 35 -27.92 -21.60 -4.84
N ASN A 36 -29.04 -20.94 -4.55
CA ASN A 36 -30.26 -21.63 -4.17
C ASN A 36 -31.11 -21.80 -5.44
N GLU A 37 -31.13 -23.02 -5.98
CA GLU A 37 -31.84 -23.33 -7.23
C GLU A 37 -33.36 -23.18 -7.07
N GLU A 38 -33.92 -23.62 -5.94
CA GLU A 38 -35.36 -23.54 -5.66
C GLU A 38 -35.83 -22.07 -5.55
N ALA A 39 -35.05 -21.24 -4.86
CA ALA A 39 -35.36 -19.82 -4.67
C ALA A 39 -34.85 -18.92 -5.80
N THR A 40 -34.21 -19.49 -6.83
CA THR A 40 -33.55 -18.75 -7.94
C THR A 40 -32.68 -17.58 -7.46
N SER A 41 -31.97 -17.77 -6.34
CA SER A 41 -31.20 -16.73 -5.65
C SER A 41 -29.74 -17.13 -5.42
N LYS A 42 -28.91 -16.15 -5.09
CA LYS A 42 -27.54 -16.36 -4.59
C LYS A 42 -27.53 -16.05 -3.10
N SER A 43 -26.87 -16.91 -2.34
CA SER A 43 -26.71 -16.76 -0.90
C SER A 43 -25.23 -16.70 -0.54
N SER A 44 -24.92 -15.98 0.54
CA SER A 44 -23.57 -15.95 1.08
C SER A 44 -23.58 -16.04 2.60
N HIS A 45 -22.61 -16.73 3.18
CA HIS A 45 -22.41 -16.87 4.63
C HIS A 45 -21.06 -16.27 5.01
N TRP A 46 -21.07 -15.34 5.96
CA TRP A 46 -19.92 -14.56 6.38
C TRP A 46 -19.56 -14.91 7.81
N LEU A 47 -18.33 -15.35 8.02
CA LEU A 47 -17.80 -15.71 9.33
C LEU A 47 -16.51 -14.94 9.58
N SER A 48 -16.50 -14.11 10.62
CA SER A 48 -15.30 -13.40 11.08
C SER A 48 -14.85 -13.93 12.43
N GLU A 49 -13.53 -14.03 12.63
CA GLU A 49 -12.94 -14.58 13.86
C GLU A 49 -13.34 -13.80 15.13
N SER A 50 -13.39 -12.48 15.05
CA SER A 50 -13.79 -11.63 16.19
C SER A 50 -14.32 -10.26 15.73
N GLY A 51 -14.47 -9.32 16.66
CA GLY A 51 -15.04 -8.00 16.39
C GLY A 51 -16.55 -7.95 16.61
N VAL A 52 -17.20 -7.00 15.96
CA VAL A 52 -18.65 -6.78 16.05
C VAL A 52 -19.32 -7.13 14.73
N PHE A 53 -20.62 -7.42 14.77
CA PHE A 53 -21.45 -7.47 13.58
C PHE A 53 -21.70 -6.04 13.09
N ASP A 54 -21.06 -5.66 11.99
CA ASP A 54 -21.17 -4.32 11.39
C ASP A 54 -21.31 -4.45 9.87
N LEU A 55 -22.54 -4.28 9.38
CA LEU A 55 -22.94 -4.56 8.01
C LEU A 55 -23.64 -3.35 7.40
N PHE A 56 -23.14 -2.88 6.27
CA PHE A 56 -23.76 -1.83 5.47
C PHE A 56 -24.41 -2.45 4.24
N LEU A 57 -25.69 -2.21 4.02
CA LEU A 57 -26.37 -2.57 2.78
C LEU A 57 -26.25 -1.42 1.77
N LEU A 58 -25.78 -1.73 0.58
CA LEU A 58 -25.59 -0.80 -0.53
C LEU A 58 -26.70 -1.05 -1.56
N ALA A 59 -27.72 -0.19 -1.56
CA ALA A 59 -28.97 -0.43 -2.27
C ALA A 59 -28.92 -0.13 -3.79
N GLY A 60 -27.86 0.51 -4.30
CA GLY A 60 -27.82 0.96 -5.69
C GLY A 60 -28.85 2.07 -5.97
N PRO A 61 -29.66 2.01 -7.05
CA PRO A 61 -29.92 0.84 -7.91
C PRO A 61 -28.93 0.67 -9.07
N SER A 62 -28.20 1.71 -9.47
CA SER A 62 -27.17 1.57 -10.50
C SER A 62 -25.84 1.15 -9.90
N ARG A 63 -24.91 0.71 -10.77
CA ARG A 63 -23.52 0.45 -10.36
C ARG A 63 -22.86 1.70 -9.79
N ASP A 64 -23.12 2.86 -10.39
CA ASP A 64 -22.54 4.13 -9.98
C ASP A 64 -23.08 4.59 -8.62
N ASP A 65 -24.37 4.36 -8.36
CA ASP A 65 -24.98 4.65 -7.05
C ASP A 65 -24.37 3.76 -5.96
N LEU A 66 -24.23 2.46 -6.22
CA LEU A 66 -23.64 1.51 -5.27
C LEU A 66 -22.20 1.89 -4.90
N PHE A 67 -21.36 2.18 -5.90
CA PHE A 67 -19.98 2.58 -5.62
C PHE A 67 -19.89 3.99 -5.03
N SER A 68 -20.83 4.89 -5.32
CA SER A 68 -20.94 6.19 -4.65
C SER A 68 -21.30 6.02 -3.17
N GLN A 69 -22.22 5.11 -2.82
CA GLN A 69 -22.57 4.77 -1.43
C GLN A 69 -21.36 4.17 -0.70
N TYR A 70 -20.65 3.21 -1.31
CA TYR A 70 -19.46 2.61 -0.71
C TYR A 70 -18.32 3.63 -0.48
N THR A 71 -18.08 4.52 -1.45
CA THR A 71 -17.03 5.55 -1.33
C THR A 71 -17.44 6.71 -0.43
N LEU A 72 -18.73 6.91 -0.13
CA LEU A 72 -19.17 7.82 0.93
C LEU A 72 -18.72 7.31 2.31
N LEU A 73 -18.80 5.99 2.53
CA LEU A 73 -18.41 5.35 3.79
C LEU A 73 -16.88 5.20 3.93
N THR A 74 -16.21 4.87 2.83
CA THR A 74 -14.80 4.48 2.84
C THR A 74 -13.87 5.48 2.14
N GLY A 75 -14.40 6.61 1.68
CA GLY A 75 -13.66 7.62 0.94
C GLY A 75 -13.42 7.30 -0.53
N ARG A 76 -13.05 8.33 -1.29
CA ARG A 76 -12.75 8.24 -2.72
C ARG A 76 -11.25 8.03 -2.96
N ALA A 77 -10.91 7.57 -4.15
CA ALA A 77 -9.53 7.48 -4.58
C ALA A 77 -8.85 8.85 -4.45
N GLN A 78 -7.64 8.87 -3.89
CA GLN A 78 -6.81 10.06 -3.92
C GLN A 78 -6.52 10.41 -5.38
N LEU A 79 -6.55 11.70 -5.74
CA LEU A 79 -6.02 12.15 -7.02
C LEU A 79 -4.49 11.91 -7.04
N PRO A 80 -3.96 11.01 -7.88
CA PRO A 80 -2.52 10.75 -7.92
C PRO A 80 -1.76 11.94 -8.50
N PRO A 81 -0.45 12.11 -8.18
CA PRO A 81 0.41 12.98 -8.97
C PRO A 81 0.51 12.44 -10.41
N LEU A 82 0.63 13.33 -11.40
CA LEU A 82 0.50 12.94 -12.82
C LEU A 82 1.51 11.85 -13.24
N PHE A 83 2.76 11.93 -12.78
CA PHE A 83 3.80 10.95 -13.11
C PHE A 83 3.44 9.52 -12.69
N ALA A 84 2.57 9.35 -11.68
CA ALA A 84 2.16 8.03 -11.18
C ALA A 84 1.23 7.29 -12.14
N LEU A 85 0.74 7.96 -13.19
CA LEU A 85 -0.03 7.36 -14.28
C LEU A 85 0.86 6.97 -15.48
N GLY A 86 2.14 7.36 -15.45
CA GLY A 86 3.11 7.04 -16.49
C GLY A 86 3.61 5.59 -16.41
N TYR A 87 4.68 5.30 -17.14
CA TYR A 87 5.30 3.97 -17.07
C TYR A 87 6.33 3.89 -15.93
N HIS A 88 6.21 2.85 -15.11
CA HIS A 88 7.04 2.58 -13.95
C HIS A 88 7.97 1.40 -14.25
N GLN A 89 9.28 1.64 -14.20
CA GLN A 89 10.29 0.63 -14.48
C GLN A 89 10.94 0.16 -13.19
N SER A 90 10.78 -1.13 -12.88
CA SER A 90 11.28 -1.77 -11.65
C SER A 90 11.93 -3.12 -11.93
N ARG A 91 12.76 -3.57 -10.99
CA ARG A 91 13.24 -4.95 -10.82
C ARG A 91 13.86 -5.11 -9.44
N TRP A 92 13.92 -6.34 -8.95
CA TRP A 92 14.83 -6.74 -7.88
C TRP A 92 16.15 -7.21 -8.51
N ASN A 93 17.27 -6.47 -8.46
CA ASN A 93 17.49 -5.09 -8.04
C ASN A 93 18.20 -4.33 -9.19
N TYR A 94 18.24 -2.99 -9.15
CA TYR A 94 19.29 -2.24 -9.84
C TYR A 94 20.56 -2.26 -9.00
N LYS A 95 21.70 -2.51 -9.62
CA LYS A 95 22.93 -2.86 -8.89
C LYS A 95 23.60 -1.69 -8.18
N ASN A 96 23.66 -0.54 -8.86
CA ASN A 96 24.36 0.67 -8.40
C ASN A 96 23.92 1.88 -9.26
N GLU A 97 24.49 3.06 -8.98
CA GLU A 97 24.15 4.30 -9.69
C GLU A 97 24.44 4.24 -11.19
N ALA A 98 25.48 3.51 -11.60
CA ALA A 98 25.81 3.33 -13.02
C ALA A 98 24.76 2.48 -13.75
N ASP A 99 24.22 1.44 -13.09
CA ASP A 99 23.12 0.64 -13.63
C ASP A 99 21.83 1.47 -13.76
N VAL A 100 21.52 2.29 -12.76
CA VAL A 100 20.40 3.25 -12.80
C VAL A 100 20.55 4.23 -13.97
N ALA A 101 21.73 4.83 -14.11
CA ALA A 101 22.02 5.78 -15.19
C ALA A 101 21.93 5.13 -16.58
N ARG A 102 22.49 3.91 -16.73
CA ARG A 102 22.42 3.14 -17.97
C ARG A 102 20.98 2.84 -18.37
N VAL A 103 20.13 2.44 -17.41
CA VAL A 103 18.72 2.18 -17.67
C VAL A 103 18.02 3.47 -18.10
N ASN A 104 18.22 4.57 -17.38
CA ASN A 104 17.64 5.86 -17.71
C ASN A 104 17.99 6.31 -19.13
N VAL A 105 19.27 6.26 -19.50
CA VAL A 105 19.75 6.59 -20.85
C VAL A 105 19.18 5.62 -21.88
N GLY A 106 19.12 4.32 -21.57
CA GLY A 106 18.60 3.31 -22.48
C GLY A 106 17.14 3.57 -22.91
N PHE A 107 16.28 4.04 -22.01
CA PHE A 107 14.91 4.44 -22.38
C PHE A 107 14.89 5.58 -23.39
N ASP A 108 15.75 6.59 -23.21
CA ASP A 108 15.86 7.71 -24.15
C ASP A 108 16.43 7.27 -25.50
N GLU A 109 17.50 6.46 -25.50
CA GLU A 109 18.12 5.93 -26.72
C GLU A 109 17.16 5.10 -27.57
N HIS A 110 16.25 4.37 -26.92
CA HIS A 110 15.27 3.50 -27.59
C HIS A 110 13.90 4.18 -27.79
N LEU A 111 13.76 5.46 -27.45
CA LEU A 111 12.53 6.23 -27.58
C LEU A 111 11.33 5.60 -26.84
N ILE A 112 11.60 4.98 -25.69
CA ILE A 112 10.56 4.39 -24.82
C ILE A 112 10.30 5.36 -23.66
N PRO A 113 9.09 5.93 -23.52
CA PRO A 113 8.79 6.84 -22.41
C PRO A 113 8.66 6.08 -21.09
N TYR A 114 9.21 6.65 -20.02
CA TYR A 114 8.96 6.21 -18.65
C TYR A 114 9.11 7.37 -17.66
N ASP A 115 8.39 7.26 -16.54
CA ASP A 115 8.25 8.33 -15.55
C ASP A 115 9.01 8.02 -14.25
N VAL A 116 9.12 6.74 -13.87
CA VAL A 116 9.60 6.36 -12.54
C VAL A 116 10.55 5.17 -12.59
N LEU A 117 11.72 5.33 -11.95
CA LEU A 117 12.65 4.23 -11.67
C LEU A 117 12.51 3.80 -10.20
N TRP A 118 12.47 2.49 -9.95
CA TRP A 118 12.25 1.92 -8.62
C TRP A 118 13.51 1.28 -8.05
N LEU A 119 13.73 1.41 -6.75
CA LEU A 119 14.83 0.80 -6.03
C LEU A 119 14.28 -0.19 -4.98
N GLU A 120 14.49 -1.47 -5.23
CA GLU A 120 14.23 -2.60 -4.31
C GLU A 120 15.25 -2.64 -3.16
N ILE A 121 15.12 -3.59 -2.24
CA ILE A 121 15.78 -3.69 -0.94
C ILE A 121 17.30 -3.63 -0.96
N ASP A 122 17.98 -4.02 -2.05
CA ASP A 122 19.45 -3.97 -2.12
C ASP A 122 20.00 -2.54 -2.25
N HIS A 123 19.14 -1.51 -2.34
CA HIS A 123 19.56 -0.11 -2.24
C HIS A 123 19.94 0.31 -0.80
N LEU A 124 19.56 -0.48 0.20
CA LEU A 124 19.70 -0.18 1.62
C LEU A 124 21.05 -0.65 2.16
N ASP A 125 21.63 0.05 3.14
CA ASP A 125 22.77 -0.47 3.92
C ASP A 125 22.31 -1.64 4.81
N GLY A 126 22.60 -2.85 4.35
CA GLY A 126 22.36 -4.07 5.12
C GLY A 126 20.90 -4.29 5.48
N ARG A 127 19.96 -3.92 4.59
CA ARG A 127 18.49 -3.99 4.78
C ARG A 127 17.95 -3.11 5.90
N ARG A 128 18.63 -2.00 6.21
CA ARG A 128 18.15 -1.00 7.16
C ARG A 128 17.40 0.10 6.41
N TYR A 129 16.10 0.18 6.57
CA TYR A 129 15.30 1.25 5.95
C TYR A 129 15.76 2.64 6.36
N PHE A 130 15.49 3.63 5.52
CA PHE A 130 15.99 5.02 5.65
C PHE A 130 17.52 5.18 5.53
N THR A 131 18.20 4.19 4.95
CA THR A 131 19.64 4.24 4.65
C THR A 131 19.88 4.01 3.16
N TRP A 132 21.13 4.19 2.72
CA TRP A 132 21.59 3.90 1.37
C TRP A 132 22.87 3.08 1.46
N ASP A 133 23.03 2.09 0.59
CA ASP A 133 24.28 1.34 0.49
C ASP A 133 25.41 2.26 0.02
N GLY A 134 26.33 2.59 0.93
CA GLY A 134 27.38 3.57 0.65
C GLY A 134 28.44 3.13 -0.37
N HIS A 135 28.43 1.86 -0.80
CA HIS A 135 29.33 1.36 -1.84
C HIS A 135 28.69 1.46 -3.23
N ASN A 136 27.45 0.98 -3.37
CA ASN A 136 26.73 0.91 -4.63
C ASN A 136 25.97 2.21 -4.95
N LEU A 137 25.52 2.93 -3.93
CA LEU A 137 24.76 4.18 -4.02
C LEU A 137 25.40 5.29 -3.15
N PRO A 138 26.65 5.69 -3.41
CA PRO A 138 27.38 6.68 -2.59
C PRO A 138 26.83 8.11 -2.72
N THR A 139 26.14 8.44 -3.81
CA THR A 139 25.64 9.78 -4.13
C THR A 139 24.14 9.77 -4.49
N PRO A 140 23.26 9.27 -3.61
CA PRO A 140 21.86 9.00 -3.95
C PRO A 140 21.07 10.27 -4.32
N LYS A 141 21.48 11.44 -3.80
CA LYS A 141 20.90 12.75 -4.19
C LYS A 141 21.23 13.07 -5.65
N ASP A 142 22.48 12.95 -6.05
CA ASP A 142 22.91 13.26 -7.42
C ASP A 142 22.29 12.31 -8.44
N MET A 143 22.15 11.02 -8.08
CA MET A 143 21.42 10.04 -8.88
C MET A 143 19.95 10.47 -9.10
N GLN A 144 19.24 10.85 -8.03
CA GLN A 144 17.85 11.32 -8.12
C GLN A 144 17.72 12.60 -8.94
N GLU A 145 18.62 13.57 -8.73
CA GLU A 145 18.63 14.82 -9.49
C GLU A 145 18.95 14.59 -10.98
N SER A 146 19.79 13.61 -11.29
CA SER A 146 20.07 13.20 -12.68
C SER A 146 18.80 12.68 -13.38
N LEU A 147 18.02 11.81 -12.72
CA LEU A 147 16.72 11.36 -13.22
C LEU A 147 15.72 12.53 -13.33
N ALA A 148 15.74 13.45 -12.37
CA ALA A 148 14.83 14.60 -12.35
C ALA A 148 15.07 15.57 -13.52
N ARG A 149 16.29 15.68 -14.06
CA ARG A 149 16.60 16.50 -15.25
C ARG A 149 15.83 16.06 -16.49
N THR A 150 15.47 14.78 -16.59
CA THR A 150 14.60 14.24 -17.65
C THR A 150 13.15 14.10 -17.19
N SER A 151 12.74 14.89 -16.19
CA SER A 151 11.40 14.91 -15.59
C SER A 151 10.95 13.61 -14.90
N ARG A 152 11.85 12.67 -14.65
CA ARG A 152 11.55 11.38 -13.99
C ARG A 152 11.57 11.49 -12.47
N LYS A 153 11.08 10.45 -11.80
CA LYS A 153 11.02 10.30 -10.34
C LYS A 153 11.68 8.99 -9.90
N THR A 154 11.99 8.91 -8.62
CA THR A 154 12.54 7.70 -7.99
C THR A 154 11.54 7.19 -6.96
N VAL A 155 11.40 5.87 -6.83
CA VAL A 155 10.66 5.23 -5.74
C VAL A 155 11.61 4.30 -4.99
N THR A 156 11.62 4.35 -3.66
CA THR A 156 12.35 3.40 -2.81
C THR A 156 11.39 2.57 -1.96
N ILE A 157 11.75 1.29 -1.77
CA ILE A 157 11.05 0.40 -0.85
C ILE A 157 11.34 0.77 0.62
N VAL A 158 10.29 0.78 1.44
CA VAL A 158 10.33 1.03 2.88
C VAL A 158 9.29 0.14 3.57
N ASP A 159 9.74 -0.97 4.15
CA ASP A 159 8.86 -1.98 4.76
C ASP A 159 8.67 -1.75 6.27
N PRO A 160 7.64 -2.35 6.89
CA PRO A 160 7.31 -2.08 8.29
C PRO A 160 8.18 -2.83 9.32
N HIS A 161 9.16 -3.63 8.87
CA HIS A 161 10.08 -4.34 9.73
C HIS A 161 11.39 -3.54 9.90
N ILE A 162 11.89 -3.40 11.12
CA ILE A 162 13.06 -2.59 11.45
C ILE A 162 14.12 -3.49 12.04
N LYS A 163 15.29 -3.50 11.39
CA LYS A 163 16.46 -4.27 11.81
C LYS A 163 17.16 -3.62 13.01
N VAL A 164 17.23 -4.34 14.13
CA VAL A 164 18.05 -3.96 15.31
C VAL A 164 19.18 -4.98 15.50
N SER A 165 18.82 -6.26 15.66
CA SER A 165 19.70 -7.43 15.59
C SER A 165 18.97 -8.53 14.81
N GLU A 166 17.81 -8.92 15.34
CA GLU A 166 16.67 -9.46 14.61
C GLU A 166 15.71 -8.32 14.21
N SER A 167 14.76 -8.59 13.32
CA SER A 167 13.77 -7.59 12.89
C SER A 167 12.62 -7.46 13.91
N SER A 168 12.22 -6.23 14.22
CA SER A 168 10.99 -5.90 14.97
C SER A 168 10.00 -5.19 14.06
N TYR A 169 8.71 -5.15 14.39
CA TYR A 169 7.68 -4.55 13.54
C TYR A 169 7.07 -3.31 14.18
N ILE A 170 6.83 -2.29 13.37
CA ILE A 170 6.18 -1.06 13.83
C ILE A 170 4.69 -1.31 14.05
N ASP A 171 4.20 -0.93 15.22
CA ASP A 171 2.77 -0.96 15.53
C ASP A 171 2.04 0.23 14.89
N PHE A 172 1.67 0.10 13.60
CA PHE A 172 0.98 1.15 12.85
C PHE A 172 -0.44 1.48 13.36
N THR A 173 -1.01 0.70 14.29
CA THR A 173 -2.27 1.08 14.94
C THR A 173 -2.06 2.17 15.99
N SER A 174 -0.84 2.34 16.50
CA SER A 174 -0.47 3.43 17.41
C SER A 174 -0.35 4.78 16.68
N PRO A 175 -1.10 5.82 17.08
CA PRO A 175 -0.93 7.17 16.53
C PRO A 175 0.49 7.73 16.75
N LYS A 176 1.14 7.37 17.86
CA LYS A 176 2.52 7.76 18.17
C LYS A 176 3.50 7.13 17.20
N ALA A 177 3.33 5.85 16.88
CA ALA A 177 4.18 5.16 15.90
C ALA A 177 3.99 5.75 14.50
N ARG A 178 2.75 6.04 14.08
CA ARG A 178 2.49 6.74 12.81
C ARG A 178 3.10 8.13 12.77
N ALA A 179 3.02 8.87 13.88
CA ALA A 179 3.67 10.17 14.00
C ALA A 179 5.18 10.04 13.85
N TRP A 180 5.82 9.11 14.55
CA TRP A 180 7.25 8.86 14.42
C TRP A 180 7.64 8.45 12.99
N TRP A 181 6.87 7.58 12.34
CA TRP A 181 7.10 7.14 10.96
C TRP A 181 7.12 8.31 9.98
N ARG A 182 6.13 9.22 10.07
CA ARG A 182 6.10 10.45 9.25
C ARG A 182 7.36 11.29 9.39
N HIS A 183 7.90 11.38 10.61
CA HIS A 183 9.10 12.17 10.85
C HIS A 183 10.32 11.56 10.16
N GLN A 184 10.38 10.23 9.99
CA GLN A 184 11.52 9.60 9.31
C GLN A 184 11.65 10.04 7.85
N PHE A 185 10.54 10.36 7.16
CA PHE A 185 10.56 10.83 5.76
C PHE A 185 10.97 12.29 5.57
N ARG A 186 11.22 13.05 6.65
CA ARG A 186 11.79 14.40 6.51
C ARG A 186 13.17 14.30 5.88
N TYR A 187 13.55 15.22 4.99
CA TYR A 187 14.87 15.21 4.32
C TYR A 187 16.05 15.21 5.30
N GLU A 188 15.85 15.80 6.49
CA GLU A 188 16.82 15.83 7.58
C GLU A 188 17.03 14.44 8.24
N ASN A 189 16.01 13.58 8.21
CA ASN A 189 16.04 12.26 8.83
C ASN A 189 16.34 11.16 7.80
N TYR A 190 15.71 11.21 6.62
CA TYR A 190 16.03 10.33 5.50
C TYR A 190 17.11 10.97 4.63
N GLN A 191 18.35 10.99 5.15
CA GLN A 191 19.48 11.53 4.43
C GLN A 191 19.65 10.83 3.08
N GLY A 192 19.85 11.61 2.02
CA GLY A 192 19.90 11.12 0.65
C GLY A 192 18.59 11.24 -0.13
N SER A 193 17.46 11.42 0.55
CA SER A 193 16.17 11.68 -0.12
C SER A 193 16.08 13.10 -0.71
N THR A 194 15.27 13.25 -1.77
CA THR A 194 14.97 14.52 -2.44
C THR A 194 13.46 14.64 -2.66
N LYS A 195 13.00 15.81 -3.14
CA LYS A 195 11.60 16.04 -3.55
C LYS A 195 11.12 15.16 -4.72
N HIS A 196 12.03 14.43 -5.35
CA HIS A 196 11.76 13.52 -6.46
C HIS A 196 11.66 12.06 -6.02
N LEU A 197 11.82 11.79 -4.71
CA LEU A 197 11.70 10.48 -4.10
C LEU A 197 10.29 10.21 -3.56
N TYR A 198 9.76 9.04 -3.91
CA TYR A 198 8.48 8.53 -3.43
C TYR A 198 8.67 7.13 -2.85
N THR A 199 7.61 6.53 -2.31
CA THR A 199 7.74 5.36 -1.44
C THR A 199 6.95 4.16 -1.94
N TRP A 200 7.48 2.99 -1.65
CA TRP A 200 6.82 1.72 -1.81
C TRP A 200 6.81 1.00 -0.46
N ASN A 201 5.64 0.64 0.05
CA ASN A 201 5.49 -0.17 1.26
C ASN A 201 5.16 -1.61 0.87
N ASP A 202 6.17 -2.47 0.96
CA ASP A 202 5.99 -3.91 0.79
C ASP A 202 5.95 -4.61 2.16
N MET A 203 5.74 -5.93 2.14
CA MET A 203 5.82 -6.80 3.31
C MET A 203 4.88 -6.39 4.45
N ASN A 204 3.79 -5.67 4.12
CA ASN A 204 2.95 -4.95 5.07
C ASN A 204 1.67 -5.68 5.47
N GLU A 205 1.57 -6.99 5.21
CA GLU A 205 0.50 -7.86 5.69
C GLU A 205 0.34 -7.86 7.22
N PRO A 206 1.40 -7.94 8.06
CA PRO A 206 2.86 -7.98 7.81
C PRO A 206 3.42 -9.38 7.49
N SER A 207 4.44 -9.43 6.62
CA SER A 207 5.15 -10.67 6.29
C SER A 207 6.22 -10.99 7.33
N VAL A 208 6.10 -12.13 8.00
CA VAL A 208 7.02 -12.62 9.04
C VAL A 208 7.51 -14.02 8.65
N PHE A 209 8.76 -14.15 8.17
CA PHE A 209 9.24 -15.40 7.55
C PHE A 209 9.22 -16.63 8.46
N ASN A 210 9.41 -16.46 9.77
CA ASN A 210 9.33 -17.53 10.76
C ASN A 210 8.00 -17.55 11.52
N GLY A 211 7.01 -16.77 11.09
CA GLY A 211 5.67 -16.72 11.66
C GLY A 211 4.73 -17.75 11.06
N PRO A 212 3.63 -18.09 11.76
CA PRO A 212 2.57 -18.92 11.18
C PRO A 212 1.99 -18.25 9.93
N GLU A 213 1.80 -19.02 8.86
CA GLU A 213 1.26 -18.52 7.57
C GLU A 213 2.08 -17.34 7.01
N VAL A 214 3.37 -17.25 7.35
CA VAL A 214 4.26 -16.13 6.98
C VAL A 214 3.75 -14.78 7.50
N THR A 215 3.07 -14.75 8.64
CA THR A 215 2.58 -13.52 9.28
C THR A 215 2.73 -13.54 10.80
N MET A 216 2.33 -12.45 11.47
CA MET A 216 2.38 -12.34 12.92
C MET A 216 1.50 -13.40 13.60
N GLN A 217 1.98 -13.94 14.72
CA GLN A 217 1.19 -14.84 15.56
C GLN A 217 -0.08 -14.16 16.07
N LYS A 218 -1.18 -14.92 16.07
CA LYS A 218 -2.43 -14.48 16.73
C LYS A 218 -2.13 -14.23 18.22
N GLY A 219 -2.63 -13.12 18.76
CA GLY A 219 -2.41 -12.74 20.16
C GLY A 219 -1.26 -11.75 20.39
N CYS A 220 -0.46 -11.40 19.38
CA CYS A 220 0.45 -10.26 19.46
C CYS A 220 -0.31 -8.99 19.91
N LYS A 221 0.15 -8.41 21.02
CA LYS A 221 -0.48 -7.20 21.58
C LYS A 221 -0.12 -6.00 20.70
N ARG A 222 -1.10 -5.13 20.50
CA ARG A 222 -0.93 -3.85 19.81
C ARG A 222 -1.68 -2.75 20.53
N THR A 223 -1.41 -1.51 20.15
CA THR A 223 -2.14 -0.34 20.63
C THR A 223 -3.56 -0.39 20.10
N THR A 224 -4.53 -0.52 20.98
CA THR A 224 -5.95 -0.56 20.62
C THR A 224 -6.61 0.70 21.14
N MET A 225 -7.62 1.20 20.43
CA MET A 225 -8.35 2.40 20.85
C MET A 225 -9.18 2.16 22.13
N LYS A 226 -9.24 0.93 22.68
CA LYS A 226 -9.91 0.50 23.93
C LYS A 226 -9.84 -1.03 24.16
N GLY A 227 -8.66 -1.64 24.14
CA GLY A 227 -8.48 -3.04 24.56
C GLY A 227 -8.99 -4.17 23.64
N GLN A 228 -9.40 -3.90 22.39
CA GLN A 228 -9.90 -4.94 21.47
C GLN A 228 -8.85 -5.42 20.47
N LEU A 229 -8.61 -6.74 20.43
CA LEU A 229 -7.84 -7.41 19.38
C LEU A 229 -8.53 -7.19 18.02
N ILE A 230 -8.05 -6.25 17.22
CA ILE A 230 -8.31 -6.18 15.76
C ILE A 230 -7.48 -7.32 15.08
N ARG A 231 -7.60 -7.70 13.81
CA ARG A 231 -6.61 -8.65 13.21
C ARG A 231 -6.09 -8.24 11.85
N GLN A 232 -6.58 -7.16 11.28
CA GLN A 232 -6.04 -6.63 10.05
C GLN A 232 -5.96 -5.12 10.18
N GLN A 233 -4.87 -4.60 9.64
CA GLN A 233 -4.66 -3.16 9.56
C GLN A 233 -5.80 -2.57 8.73
N LYS A 234 -6.56 -1.65 9.33
CA LYS A 234 -7.00 -0.51 8.53
C LYS A 234 -5.69 0.23 8.21
N PRO A 235 -5.32 0.48 6.94
CA PRO A 235 -4.28 1.45 6.64
C PRO A 235 -4.78 2.78 7.19
N LEU A 236 -4.30 3.10 8.38
CA LEU A 236 -4.52 4.38 9.01
C LEU A 236 -3.36 5.24 8.54
N SER A 237 -3.69 6.18 7.68
CA SER A 237 -2.71 6.96 6.97
C SER A 237 -1.92 7.90 7.87
N PRO A 238 -0.70 8.24 7.42
CA PRO A 238 0.05 9.32 7.98
C PRO A 238 -0.57 10.74 7.81
N PHE A 239 -1.67 10.94 7.08
CA PHE A 239 -2.14 12.29 6.79
C PHE A 239 -3.27 12.73 7.75
N ALA A 240 -3.08 13.89 8.39
CA ALA A 240 -3.90 14.43 9.47
C ALA A 240 -5.15 15.16 8.96
N GLU A 241 -6.16 15.28 9.82
CA GLU A 241 -7.50 15.82 9.56
C GLU A 241 -7.55 17.36 9.36
N ASP A 242 -6.43 18.08 9.55
CA ASP A 242 -6.35 19.55 9.43
C ASP A 242 -5.14 20.00 8.56
N LEU A 243 -5.16 19.71 7.26
CA LEU A 243 -4.07 20.09 6.35
C LEU A 243 -4.32 21.48 5.73
N GLN A 244 -3.52 22.48 6.11
CA GLN A 244 -3.48 23.77 5.41
C GLN A 244 -2.64 23.64 4.14
N LEU A 245 -3.27 23.76 2.97
CA LEU A 245 -2.58 23.65 1.68
C LEU A 245 -1.58 24.82 1.49
N THR A 246 -0.31 24.48 1.25
CA THR A 246 0.72 25.45 0.85
C THR A 246 1.15 25.19 -0.60
N ALA A 247 1.72 26.19 -1.28
CA ALA A 247 2.08 26.10 -2.69
C ALA A 247 3.14 25.03 -3.00
N ASP A 248 3.93 24.65 -2.00
CA ASP A 248 4.97 23.62 -2.03
C ASP A 248 4.45 22.21 -1.68
N MET A 249 3.19 22.07 -1.26
CA MET A 249 2.62 20.75 -0.97
C MET A 249 2.53 19.89 -2.22
N GLN A 250 3.18 18.73 -2.16
CA GLN A 250 3.11 17.70 -3.18
C GLN A 250 2.11 16.61 -2.76
N ARG A 251 1.36 16.11 -3.73
CA ARG A 251 0.56 14.91 -3.53
C ARG A 251 1.49 13.71 -3.28
N PRO A 252 1.21 12.86 -2.29
CA PRO A 252 2.01 11.65 -2.09
C PRO A 252 1.76 10.65 -3.22
N PHE A 253 2.77 9.84 -3.49
CA PHE A 253 2.66 8.58 -4.21
C PHE A 253 3.24 7.49 -3.30
N VAL A 254 2.40 6.51 -2.96
CA VAL A 254 2.78 5.33 -2.20
C VAL A 254 2.17 4.11 -2.89
N LEU A 255 2.99 3.11 -3.18
CA LEU A 255 2.50 1.78 -3.57
C LEU A 255 2.47 0.88 -2.33
N SER A 256 1.42 0.07 -2.18
CA SER A 256 1.28 -0.84 -1.04
C SER A 256 0.85 -2.24 -1.45
N ARG A 257 1.41 -3.29 -0.81
CA ARG A 257 1.04 -4.68 -1.14
C ARG A 257 -0.23 -5.09 -0.43
N ALA A 258 -0.23 -4.96 0.89
CA ALA A 258 -1.39 -5.24 1.71
C ALA A 258 -2.30 -4.01 1.78
N PHE A 259 -3.61 -4.26 1.69
CA PHE A 259 -4.62 -3.20 1.66
C PHE A 259 -5.93 -3.67 2.30
N SER A 260 -6.74 -2.69 2.71
CA SER A 260 -8.10 -2.92 3.20
C SER A 260 -9.10 -1.94 2.60
N ALA A 261 -10.38 -2.07 2.95
CA ALA A 261 -11.38 -1.06 2.67
C ALA A 261 -10.90 0.34 3.13
N GLY A 262 -10.84 1.29 2.19
CA GLY A 262 -10.34 2.64 2.42
C GLY A 262 -8.90 2.90 1.97
N SER A 263 -8.12 1.88 1.57
CA SER A 263 -6.76 2.06 1.04
C SER A 263 -6.69 3.00 -0.17
N GLN A 264 -7.77 3.11 -0.95
CA GLN A 264 -7.84 4.01 -2.11
C GLN A 264 -7.54 5.48 -1.78
N ARG A 265 -7.69 5.88 -0.52
CA ARG A 265 -7.40 7.24 -0.07
C ARG A 265 -5.90 7.56 -0.02
N TYR A 266 -5.02 6.59 -0.21
CA TYR A 266 -3.60 6.74 0.17
C TYR A 266 -2.59 6.38 -0.91
N GLY A 267 -3.02 5.77 -2.01
CA GLY A 267 -2.11 5.43 -3.09
C GLY A 267 -2.55 4.23 -3.92
N ALA A 268 -1.57 3.62 -4.57
CA ALA A 268 -1.74 2.49 -5.46
C ALA A 268 -1.54 1.16 -4.72
N ILE A 269 -2.03 0.09 -5.33
CA ILE A 269 -1.77 -1.30 -4.94
C ILE A 269 -1.33 -2.09 -6.17
N TRP A 270 -0.68 -3.23 -5.98
CA TRP A 270 -0.44 -4.21 -7.03
C TRP A 270 -0.74 -5.61 -6.52
N THR A 271 -0.79 -6.59 -7.42
CA THR A 271 -1.23 -7.96 -7.12
C THR A 271 -0.17 -8.83 -6.44
N GLY A 272 0.97 -8.26 -6.05
CA GLY A 272 2.10 -9.01 -5.49
C GLY A 272 2.84 -9.84 -6.52
N ASP A 273 3.43 -10.94 -6.06
CA ASP A 273 4.33 -11.80 -6.83
C ASP A 273 3.52 -12.72 -7.76
N ASN A 274 3.35 -12.29 -9.01
CA ASN A 274 2.76 -13.13 -10.06
C ASN A 274 3.84 -13.96 -10.79
N THR A 275 3.41 -14.84 -11.69
CA THR A 275 4.30 -15.66 -12.52
C THR A 275 4.30 -15.17 -13.97
N ALA A 276 5.46 -15.20 -14.62
CA ALA A 276 5.59 -14.97 -16.06
C ALA A 276 5.27 -16.25 -16.85
N GLU A 277 3.97 -16.55 -16.96
CA GLU A 277 3.40 -17.71 -17.69
C GLU A 277 2.70 -17.30 -18.99
#